data_AF-A0A2P8G1X8-F1
#
_entry.id   AF-A0A2P8G1X8-F1
#
_cell.length_a   1.000
_cell.length_b   1.000
_cell.length_c   1.000
_cell.angle_alpha   90.00
_cell.angle_beta   90.00
_cell.angle_gamma   90.00
#
_symmetry.space_group_name_H-M   'P 1'
#
loop_
_entity.id
_entity.type
_entity.pdbx_description
1 polymer ?
#
loop_
_entity_poly.entity_id
_entity_poly.type
_entity_poly.pdbx_seq_one_letter_code
_entity_poly.pdbx_strand_id
1 'polypeptide(L)' 'METIKSEKEYEDALEEVNDLMKKGDDHISDEDADRVETLALAIQAYEDIHYPFPLPKSVPEMVEQKRLNSI' A
#
# COMPACT_ATOMS: atom_id res chain seq x y z
N MET A 1 -13.89 -6.29 4.22
CA MET A 1 -12.84 -5.44 3.64
C MET A 1 -13.42 -4.05 3.49
N GLU A 2 -12.85 -3.09 4.20
CA GLU A 2 -13.11 -1.68 3.91
C GLU A 2 -12.66 -1.39 2.48
N THR A 3 -13.45 -0.59 1.78
CA THR A 3 -13.21 -0.26 0.37
C THR A 3 -13.12 1.24 0.25
N ILE A 4 -11.95 1.73 -0.15
CA ILE A 4 -11.72 3.15 -0.46
C ILE A 4 -12.31 3.43 -1.85
N LYS A 5 -13.15 4.46 -1.95
CA LYS A 5 -13.92 4.79 -3.16
C LYS A 5 -13.63 6.19 -3.68
N SER A 6 -12.88 6.99 -2.93
CA SER A 6 -12.55 8.36 -3.28
C SER A 6 -11.13 8.72 -2.86
N GLU A 7 -10.58 9.72 -3.53
CA GLU A 7 -9.26 10.26 -3.21
C GLU A 7 -9.17 10.76 -1.77
N LYS A 8 -10.25 11.35 -1.25
CA LYS A 8 -10.29 11.80 0.13
C LYS A 8 -10.19 10.63 1.11
N GLU A 9 -10.94 9.56 0.89
CA GLU A 9 -10.86 8.35 1.73
C GLU A 9 -9.48 7.68 1.64
N TYR A 10 -8.81 7.79 0.49
CA TYR A 10 -7.45 7.33 0.28
C TYR A 10 -6.44 8.14 1.10
N GLU A 11 -6.49 9.48 1.02
CA GLU A 11 -5.65 10.38 1.82
C GLU A 11 -5.86 10.20 3.32
N ASP A 12 -7.12 10.11 3.75
CA ASP A 12 -7.48 9.90 5.16
C ASP A 12 -6.92 8.54 5.66
N ALA A 13 -6.99 7.47 4.85
CA ALA A 13 -6.42 6.17 5.18
C ALA A 13 -4.88 6.17 5.25
N LEU A 14 -4.21 6.91 4.36
CA LEU A 14 -2.75 7.09 4.40
C LEU A 14 -2.31 7.85 5.66
N GLU A 15 -3.05 8.89 6.05
CA GLU A 15 -2.77 9.65 7.27
C GLU A 15 -2.93 8.76 8.51
N GLU A 16 -3.99 7.96 8.57
CA GLU A 16 -4.24 7.03 9.68
C GLU A 16 -3.13 5.98 9.81
N VAL A 17 -2.73 5.33 8.71
CA VAL A 17 -1.61 4.37 8.72
C VAL A 17 -0.32 5.04 9.19
N ASN A 18 -0.01 6.22 8.67
CA ASN A 18 1.19 6.97 9.06
C ASN A 18 1.21 7.30 10.55
N ASP A 19 0.07 7.69 11.12
CA ASP A 19 -0.03 7.98 12.56
C ASP A 19 0.08 6.72 13.42
N LEU A 20 -0.46 5.59 12.97
CA LEU A 20 -0.28 4.29 13.64
C LEU A 20 1.18 3.85 13.59
N MET A 21 1.85 3.96 12.44
CA MET A 21 3.26 3.60 12.27
C MET A 21 4.20 4.49 13.08
N LYS A 22 3.89 5.78 13.28
CA LYS A 22 4.68 6.70 14.13
C LYS A 22 4.73 6.28 15.59
N LYS A 23 3.78 5.48 16.08
CA LYS A 23 3.86 4.93 17.45
C LYS A 23 5.13 4.07 17.63
N GLY A 24 5.57 3.43 16.55
CA GLY A 24 6.73 2.54 16.53
C GLY A 24 6.42 1.17 17.12
N ASP A 25 7.22 0.17 16.74
CA ASP A 25 6.99 -1.25 17.05
C ASP A 25 6.89 -1.53 18.57
N ASP A 26 7.57 -0.76 19.41
CA ASP A 26 7.54 -0.95 20.87
C ASP A 26 6.25 -0.44 21.54
N HIS A 27 5.43 0.37 20.83
CA HIS A 27 4.23 1.01 21.39
C HIS A 27 2.95 0.76 20.58
N ILE A 28 3.03 -0.05 19.54
CA ILE A 28 1.86 -0.45 18.75
C ILE A 28 1.18 -1.65 19.44
N SER A 29 -0.14 -1.59 19.61
CA SER A 29 -0.89 -2.75 20.10
C SER A 29 -1.19 -3.74 18.97
N ASP A 30 -1.54 -4.99 19.30
CA ASP A 30 -1.98 -5.97 18.31
C ASP A 30 -3.18 -5.46 17.49
N GLU A 31 -4.11 -4.73 18.13
CA GLU A 31 -5.26 -4.11 17.47
C GLU A 31 -4.84 -3.01 16.49
N ASP A 32 -3.86 -2.19 16.85
CA ASP A 32 -3.29 -1.20 15.94
C ASP A 32 -2.60 -1.87 14.74
N ALA A 33 -1.92 -3.00 14.95
CA ALA A 33 -1.27 -3.76 13.88
C ALA A 33 -2.30 -4.36 12.91
N ASP A 34 -3.36 -4.98 13.42
CA ASP A 34 -4.48 -5.49 12.62
C ASP A 34 -5.17 -4.36 11.83
N ARG A 35 -5.26 -3.17 12.43
CA ARG A 35 -5.79 -1.96 11.77
C ARG A 35 -4.89 -1.50 10.63
N VAL A 36 -3.57 -1.44 10.84
CA VAL A 36 -2.59 -1.12 9.80
C VAL A 36 -2.68 -2.11 8.64
N GLU A 37 -2.76 -3.42 8.92
CA GLU A 37 -2.90 -4.44 7.86
C GLU A 37 -4.18 -4.21 7.05
N THR A 38 -5.31 -3.97 7.72
CA THR A 38 -6.60 -3.73 7.07
C THR A 38 -6.56 -2.50 6.17
N LEU A 39 -6.00 -1.39 6.65
CA LEU A 39 -5.87 -0.15 5.89
C LEU A 39 -4.90 -0.33 4.71
N ALA A 40 -3.76 -1.00 4.92
CA ALA A 40 -2.78 -1.26 3.86
C ALA A 40 -3.39 -2.06 2.70
N LEU A 41 -4.18 -3.10 2.99
CA LEU A 41 -4.89 -3.86 1.96
C LEU A 41 -5.92 -3.02 1.20
N ALA A 42 -6.63 -2.12 1.91
CA ALA A 42 -7.62 -1.24 1.28
C ALA A 42 -6.95 -0.17 0.38
N ILE A 43 -5.84 0.40 0.84
CA ILE A 43 -4.99 1.36 0.09
C ILE A 43 -4.45 0.68 -1.16
N GLN A 44 -3.83 -0.49 -1.03
CA GLN A 44 -3.28 -1.24 -2.17
C GLN A 44 -4.35 -1.53 -3.24
N ALA A 45 -5.54 -1.94 -2.82
CA ALA A 45 -6.64 -2.20 -3.75
C ALA A 45 -7.11 -0.93 -4.50
N TYR A 46 -7.04 0.24 -3.86
CA TYR A 46 -7.34 1.52 -4.52
C TYR A 46 -6.22 1.92 -5.50
N GLU A 47 -4.96 1.76 -5.09
CA GLU A 47 -3.77 2.06 -5.91
C GLU A 47 -3.69 1.18 -7.17
N ASP A 48 -4.02 -0.10 -7.07
CA ASP A 48 -4.03 -1.01 -8.23
C ASP A 48 -4.97 -0.52 -9.35
N ILE A 49 -6.01 0.23 -9.00
CA ILE A 49 -7.00 0.77 -9.94
C ILE A 49 -6.62 2.20 -10.40
N HIS A 50 -6.17 3.05 -9.48
CA HIS A 50 -5.98 4.50 -9.74
C HIS A 50 -4.53 4.87 -10.06
N TYR A 51 -3.55 4.10 -9.56
CA TYR A 51 -2.11 4.30 -9.72
C TYR A 51 -1.40 3.00 -10.16
N PRO A 52 -1.83 2.37 -11.27
CA PRO A 52 -1.26 1.09 -11.67
C PRO A 52 0.23 1.22 -12.00
N PHE A 53 1.02 0.25 -11.52
CA PHE A 53 2.44 0.19 -11.85
C PHE A 53 2.62 0.12 -13.38
N PRO A 54 3.48 0.99 -13.96
CA PRO A 54 3.67 1.00 -15.40
C PRO A 54 4.25 -0.34 -15.85
N LEU A 55 3.57 -0.99 -16.78
CA LEU A 55 4.09 -2.18 -17.43
C LEU A 55 5.32 -1.83 -18.27
N PRO A 56 6.30 -2.73 -18.34
CA PRO A 56 7.50 -2.53 -19.13
C PRO A 56 7.11 -2.48 -20.61
N LYS A 57 7.60 -1.47 -21.32
CA LYS A 57 7.23 -1.21 -22.73
C LYS A 57 8.19 -1.89 -23.70
N SER A 58 9.29 -2.43 -23.20
CA SER A 58 10.35 -3.04 -24.00
C SER A 58 10.92 -4.31 -23.37
N VAL A 59 11.55 -5.15 -24.20
CA VAL A 59 12.21 -6.38 -23.74
C VAL A 59 13.29 -6.10 -22.68
N PRO A 60 14.16 -5.08 -22.81
CA PRO A 60 15.10 -4.73 -21.74
C PRO A 60 14.41 -4.38 -20.41
N GLU A 61 13.33 -3.59 -20.45
CA GLU A 61 12.58 -3.24 -19.23
C GLU A 61 11.91 -4.48 -18.60
N MET A 62 11.42 -5.43 -19.41
CA MET A 62 10.87 -6.70 -18.92
C MET A 62 11.94 -7.54 -18.21
N VAL A 63 13.17 -7.53 -18.72
CA VAL A 63 14.31 -8.25 -18.12
C VAL A 63 14.69 -7.61 -16.79
N GLU A 64 14.78 -6.28 -16.72
CA GLU A 64 15.07 -5.56 -15.47
C GLU A 64 13.97 -5.75 -14.42
N GLN A 65 12.70 -5.71 -14.83
CA GLN A 65 11.60 -5.98 -13.91
C GLN A 65 11.68 -7.41 -13.34
N LYS A 66 11.93 -8.43 -14.18
CA LYS A 66 12.14 -9.81 -13.70
C LYS A 66 13.31 -9.91 -12.71
N ARG A 67 14.39 -9.17 -12.94
CA ARG A 67 15.55 -9.14 -12.04
C ARG A 67 15.18 -8.58 -10.66
N LEU A 68 14.41 -7.49 -10.61
CA LEU A 68 13.97 -6.83 -9.38
C LEU A 68 12.99 -7.71 -8.58
N ASN A 69 12.09 -8.43 -9.25
CA ASN A 69 11.12 -9.33 -8.62
C ASN A 69 11.71 -10.66 -8.12
N SER A 70 13.01 -10.94 -8.35
CA SER A 70 13.66 -12.21 -7.99
C SER A 70 14.54 -12.11 -6.73
N ILE A 71 14.47 -11.01 -5.98
CA ILE A 71 15.24 -10.76 -4.75
C ILE A 71 14.33 -10.89 -3.54
#